data_AF-A0A381I6N3-F1
#
_entry.id   AF-A0A381I6N3-F1
#
_cell.length_a   1.000
_cell.length_b   1.000
_cell.length_c   1.000
_cell.angle_alpha   90.00
_cell.angle_beta   90.00
_cell.angle_gamma   90.00
#
_symmetry.space_group_name_H-M   'P 1'
#
loop_
_entity.id
_entity.type
_entity.pdbx_description
1 polymer ?
#
loop_
_entity_poly.entity_id
_entity_poly.type
_entity_poly.pdbx_seq_one_letter_code
_entity_poly.pdbx_strand_id
1 'polypeptide(L)'
;MVKAVGDIIGKCSAISFDMKLDKSYDEVIVDFKNLINNIDNKDVLLFTDMGSLNSFDEIIKKEKKCGVRVIPMVTTLTVLEAVQKANMGLPLNDVYNSITNTRKYYFGTNEIQNKENLSKTIIIASHVSEGVDNKTRKILEEKMSRYLDGIDIISVPYKTEKDLSLNITKLKESSNIVAVINEQRINIRGIDYISKKDIDKDENINKLKNIIKISIGYDDVVEGLKTSLKSSNYNRIFKDIKYVSDELFLVFNIEKKYDKVIGLMMHLAFMVDGLIGNTREIEKLDKEKTLDYHKSLSKIKDIVSQLDKKYNIEINEKECYQILLILEYAEIIEKDYQ
;
A
#
# COMPACT_ATOMS: atom_id res chain seq x y z
N MET A 1 13.97 7.34 -30.03
CA MET A 1 12.97 6.58 -29.22
C MET A 1 11.55 7.07 -29.45
N VAL A 2 11.26 8.38 -29.31
CA VAL A 2 9.91 8.97 -29.50
C VAL A 2 9.28 8.60 -30.84
N LYS A 3 10.03 8.64 -31.94
CA LYS A 3 9.55 8.20 -33.27
C LYS A 3 9.04 6.75 -33.28
N ALA A 4 9.86 5.80 -32.83
CA ALA A 4 9.49 4.38 -32.78
C ALA A 4 8.25 4.15 -31.91
N VAL A 5 8.13 4.88 -30.79
CA VAL A 5 6.94 4.85 -29.94
C VAL A 5 5.72 5.42 -30.68
N GLY A 6 5.86 6.54 -31.39
CA GLY A 6 4.80 7.09 -32.24
C GLY A 6 4.34 6.13 -33.32
N ASP A 7 5.26 5.42 -33.97
CA ASP A 7 4.93 4.41 -34.99
C ASP A 7 4.15 3.22 -34.40
N ILE A 8 4.38 2.88 -33.12
CA ILE A 8 3.67 1.79 -32.42
C ILE A 8 2.28 2.20 -31.93
N ILE A 9 2.14 3.38 -31.30
CA ILE A 9 0.89 3.79 -30.62
C ILE A 9 0.04 4.76 -31.45
N GLY A 10 0.57 5.30 -32.56
CA GLY A 10 -0.05 6.31 -33.41
C GLY A 10 -0.06 7.71 -32.80
N LYS A 11 -0.71 7.90 -31.66
CA LYS A 11 -0.78 9.21 -30.96
C LYS A 11 0.33 9.32 -29.90
N CYS A 12 1.46 9.91 -30.26
CA CYS A 12 2.56 10.13 -29.32
C CYS A 12 2.45 11.50 -28.65
N SER A 13 2.30 11.52 -27.33
CA SER A 13 2.32 12.74 -26.51
C SER A 13 3.74 13.10 -26.01
N ALA A 14 4.74 12.25 -26.28
CA ALA A 14 6.13 12.52 -25.89
C ALA A 14 6.82 13.48 -26.86
N ILE A 15 7.68 14.31 -26.30
CA ILE A 15 8.53 15.28 -27.00
C ILE A 15 9.97 14.84 -26.80
N SER A 16 10.78 14.86 -27.87
CA SER A 16 12.22 14.57 -27.80
C SER A 16 13.04 15.85 -27.81
N PHE A 17 14.13 15.84 -27.06
CA PHE A 17 15.17 16.87 -27.08
C PHE A 17 16.52 16.17 -27.24
N ASP A 18 17.26 16.54 -28.29
CA ASP A 18 18.56 15.95 -28.58
C ASP A 18 19.67 16.94 -28.19
N MET A 19 20.50 16.55 -27.22
CA MET A 19 21.69 17.32 -26.87
C MET A 19 22.80 17.03 -27.89
N LYS A 20 23.05 17.97 -28.80
CA LYS A 20 24.12 17.81 -29.78
C LYS A 20 25.49 17.98 -29.12
N LEU A 21 26.43 17.10 -29.48
CA LEU A 21 27.78 17.06 -28.88
C LEU A 21 28.66 18.25 -29.28
N ASP A 22 28.30 18.99 -30.33
CA ASP A 22 29.00 20.16 -30.83
C ASP A 22 28.57 21.47 -30.14
N LYS A 23 27.60 21.41 -29.22
CA LYS A 23 27.13 22.57 -28.45
C LYS A 23 27.72 22.63 -27.05
N SER A 24 27.94 23.85 -26.56
CA SER A 24 28.25 24.09 -25.16
C SER A 24 27.03 23.85 -24.27
N TYR A 25 27.25 23.59 -22.98
CA TYR A 25 26.19 23.32 -22.02
C TYR A 25 25.21 24.49 -21.87
N ASP A 26 25.70 25.73 -21.92
CA ASP A 26 24.86 26.93 -21.83
C ASP A 26 23.93 27.09 -23.04
N GLU A 27 24.44 26.79 -24.25
CA GLU A 27 23.62 26.77 -25.47
C GLU A 27 22.52 25.69 -25.38
N VAL A 28 22.85 24.51 -24.85
CA VAL A 28 21.88 23.43 -24.62
C VAL A 28 20.80 23.86 -23.63
N ILE A 29 21.15 24.58 -22.56
CA ILE A 29 20.17 25.12 -21.60
C ILE A 29 19.23 26.11 -22.30
N VAL A 30 19.75 27.01 -23.14
CA VAL A 30 18.93 27.97 -23.88
C VAL A 30 17.95 27.26 -24.81
N ASP A 31 18.43 26.28 -25.59
CA ASP A 31 17.59 25.48 -26.46
C ASP A 31 16.50 24.73 -25.68
N PHE A 32 16.88 24.14 -24.54
CA PHE A 32 15.94 23.40 -23.70
C PHE A 32 14.87 24.32 -23.10
N LYS A 33 15.24 25.51 -22.61
CA LYS A 33 14.27 26.51 -22.11
C LYS A 33 13.30 26.93 -23.20
N ASN A 34 13.79 27.17 -24.42
CA ASN A 34 12.94 27.50 -25.56
C ASN A 34 11.94 26.37 -25.85
N LEU A 35 12.37 25.11 -25.77
CA LEU A 35 11.47 23.97 -25.90
C LEU A 35 10.41 23.96 -24.80
N ILE A 36 10.82 24.02 -23.53
CA ILE A 36 9.90 23.95 -22.38
C ILE A 36 8.87 25.07 -22.39
N ASN A 37 9.27 26.29 -22.75
CA ASN A 37 8.36 27.43 -22.82
C ASN A 37 7.21 27.22 -23.82
N ASN A 38 7.45 26.46 -24.89
CA ASN A 38 6.45 26.13 -25.90
C ASN A 38 5.53 24.95 -25.54
N ILE A 39 5.73 24.30 -24.40
CA ILE A 39 4.90 23.18 -23.94
C ILE A 39 3.80 23.70 -22.99
N ASP A 40 2.60 23.12 -23.04
CA ASP A 40 1.50 23.38 -22.10
C ASP A 40 1.97 23.27 -20.63
N ASN A 41 1.32 24.01 -19.73
CA ASN A 41 1.53 23.91 -18.28
C ASN A 41 0.89 22.63 -17.69
N LYS A 42 1.36 21.46 -18.13
CA LYS A 42 1.00 20.14 -17.59
C LYS A 42 2.16 19.58 -16.80
N ASP A 43 1.88 18.64 -15.91
CA ASP A 43 2.91 17.86 -15.21
C ASP A 43 3.82 17.14 -16.20
N VAL A 44 5.13 17.11 -15.90
CA VAL A 44 6.18 16.60 -16.80
C VAL A 44 6.88 15.39 -16.20
N LEU A 45 6.90 14.30 -16.98
CA LEU A 45 7.79 13.16 -16.73
C LEU A 45 9.01 13.26 -17.65
N LEU A 46 10.15 13.66 -17.10
CA LEU A 46 11.39 13.84 -17.83
C LEU A 46 12.14 12.50 -17.92
N PHE A 47 12.41 12.05 -19.14
CA PHE A 47 13.25 10.88 -19.40
C PHE A 47 14.62 11.33 -19.88
N THR A 48 15.68 10.81 -19.27
CA THR A 48 17.07 11.14 -19.59
C THR A 48 17.87 9.87 -19.82
N ASP A 49 18.94 9.95 -20.60
CA ASP A 49 19.88 8.85 -20.77
C ASP A 49 20.87 8.81 -19.59
N MET A 50 21.67 9.87 -19.40
CA MET A 50 22.80 9.95 -18.47
C MET A 50 23.13 11.39 -18.04
N GLY A 51 24.02 11.52 -17.05
CA GLY A 51 24.77 12.75 -16.77
C GLY A 51 23.93 13.95 -16.30
N SER A 52 24.34 15.14 -16.74
CA SER A 52 23.79 16.44 -16.33
C SER A 52 22.33 16.65 -16.74
N LEU A 53 21.82 15.89 -17.71
CA LEU A 53 20.42 15.97 -18.11
C LEU A 53 19.47 15.59 -16.97
N ASN A 54 19.92 14.80 -15.99
CA ASN A 54 19.12 14.44 -14.82
C ASN A 54 18.68 15.64 -13.98
N SER A 55 19.45 16.75 -13.99
CA SER A 55 19.13 17.97 -13.23
C SER A 55 18.29 18.99 -14.02
N PHE A 56 17.85 18.65 -15.24
CA PHE A 56 17.04 19.56 -16.06
C PHE A 56 15.62 19.73 -15.51
N ASP A 57 15.20 18.90 -14.56
CA ASP A 57 13.94 19.09 -13.84
C ASP A 57 13.89 20.39 -13.05
N GLU A 58 15.02 20.85 -12.49
CA GLU A 58 15.11 22.15 -11.83
C GLU A 58 14.81 23.31 -12.79
N ILE A 59 15.24 23.18 -14.04
CA ILE A 59 14.96 24.18 -15.08
C ILE A 59 13.45 24.19 -15.35
N ILE A 60 12.84 23.02 -15.55
CA ILE A 60 11.39 22.92 -15.78
C ILE A 60 10.61 23.52 -14.61
N LYS A 61 10.96 23.17 -13.36
CA LYS A 61 10.30 23.69 -12.15
C LYS A 61 10.41 25.21 -12.00
N LYS A 62 11.49 25.82 -12.50
CA LYS A 62 11.67 27.29 -12.49
C LYS A 62 10.83 27.98 -13.56
N GLU A 63 10.79 27.41 -14.76
CA GLU A 63 10.07 28.00 -15.90
C GLU A 63 8.56 27.69 -15.86
N LYS A 64 8.14 26.60 -15.20
CA LYS A 64 6.76 26.09 -15.19
C LYS A 64 6.27 25.78 -13.78
N LYS A 65 5.03 26.18 -13.47
CA LYS A 65 4.32 25.84 -12.23
C LYS A 65 3.64 24.47 -12.33
N CYS A 66 4.39 23.40 -12.58
CA CYS A 66 3.86 22.04 -12.68
C CYS A 66 4.72 21.02 -11.91
N GLY A 67 4.15 19.83 -11.67
CA GLY A 67 4.87 18.71 -11.09
C GLY A 67 5.89 18.16 -12.09
N VAL A 68 7.10 17.85 -11.60
CA VAL A 68 8.16 17.24 -12.42
C VAL A 68 8.74 16.01 -11.72
N ARG A 69 8.90 14.93 -12.48
CA ARG A 69 9.59 13.69 -12.06
C ARG A 69 10.60 13.30 -13.12
N VAL A 70 11.73 12.72 -12.70
CA VAL A 70 12.84 12.33 -13.59
C VAL A 70 13.02 10.82 -13.57
N ILE A 71 13.18 10.23 -14.75
CA ILE A 71 13.54 8.82 -14.91
C ILE A 71 14.86 8.74 -15.71
N PRO A 72 15.99 8.46 -15.05
CA PRO A 72 17.29 8.29 -15.71
C PRO A 72 17.37 6.98 -16.48
N MET A 73 18.39 6.78 -17.32
CA MET A 73 18.62 5.54 -18.08
C MET A 73 17.41 5.13 -18.92
N VAL A 74 16.90 6.04 -19.75
CA VAL A 74 15.72 5.81 -20.59
C VAL A 74 15.91 4.63 -21.55
N THR A 75 14.88 3.81 -21.69
CA THR A 75 14.77 2.78 -22.73
C THR A 75 13.51 3.00 -23.54
N THR A 76 13.47 2.50 -24.78
CA THR A 76 12.28 2.57 -25.65
C THR A 76 11.05 1.98 -24.95
N LEU A 77 11.20 0.90 -24.18
CA LEU A 77 10.11 0.28 -23.42
C LEU A 77 9.52 1.24 -22.38
N THR A 78 10.38 1.95 -21.64
CA THR A 78 9.94 2.89 -20.59
C THR A 78 9.21 4.11 -21.18
N VAL A 79 9.62 4.58 -22.36
CA VAL A 79 8.90 5.65 -23.08
C VAL A 79 7.57 5.14 -23.62
N LEU A 80 7.53 3.93 -24.19
CA LEU A 80 6.30 3.31 -24.70
C LEU A 80 5.23 3.18 -23.60
N GLU A 81 5.60 2.62 -22.45
CA GLU A 81 4.69 2.47 -21.32
C GLU A 81 4.21 3.84 -20.78
N ALA A 82 5.12 4.81 -20.69
CA ALA A 82 4.78 6.14 -20.18
C ALA A 82 3.81 6.87 -21.09
N VAL A 83 4.02 6.84 -22.41
CA VAL A 83 3.12 7.46 -23.38
C VAL A 83 1.74 6.78 -23.37
N GLN A 84 1.68 5.45 -23.29
CA GLN A 84 0.41 4.73 -23.15
C GLN A 84 -0.37 5.17 -21.92
N LYS A 85 0.30 5.27 -20.76
CA LYS A 85 -0.32 5.66 -19.49
C LYS A 85 -0.71 7.13 -19.44
N ALA A 86 0.13 8.02 -19.97
CA ALA A 86 -0.20 9.44 -20.12
C ALA A 86 -1.40 9.63 -21.06
N ASN A 87 -1.48 8.87 -22.16
CA ASN A 87 -2.63 8.91 -23.07
C ASN A 87 -3.92 8.38 -22.44
N MET A 88 -3.83 7.50 -21.42
CA MET A 88 -4.99 7.11 -20.60
C MET A 88 -5.43 8.23 -19.64
N GLY A 89 -4.63 9.29 -19.48
CA GLY A 89 -4.91 10.39 -18.55
C GLY A 89 -4.45 10.10 -17.12
N LEU A 90 -3.51 9.18 -16.92
CA LEU A 90 -2.98 8.87 -15.59
C LEU A 90 -2.14 10.05 -15.04
N PRO A 91 -2.31 10.41 -13.76
CA PRO A 91 -1.51 11.43 -13.08
C PRO A 91 -0.01 11.12 -13.06
N LEU A 92 0.83 12.16 -12.97
CA LEU A 92 2.30 12.05 -13.05
C LEU A 92 2.89 10.97 -12.15
N ASN A 93 2.49 10.96 -10.87
CA ASN A 93 3.02 10.02 -9.89
C ASN A 93 2.65 8.57 -10.22
N ASP A 94 1.45 8.33 -10.78
CA ASP A 94 1.00 6.99 -11.18
C ASP A 94 1.83 6.47 -12.34
N VAL A 95 2.08 7.33 -13.35
CA VAL A 95 2.94 7.00 -14.48
C VAL A 95 4.35 6.72 -13.98
N TYR A 96 4.93 7.63 -13.18
CA TYR A 96 6.27 7.49 -12.60
C TYR A 96 6.44 6.17 -11.82
N ASN A 97 5.54 5.89 -10.88
CA ASN A 97 5.58 4.68 -10.06
C ASN A 97 5.46 3.41 -10.90
N SER A 98 4.66 3.44 -11.97
CA SER A 98 4.59 2.30 -12.88
C SER A 98 5.91 2.03 -13.57
N ILE A 99 6.54 3.06 -14.14
CA ILE A 99 7.80 2.89 -14.88
C ILE A 99 8.93 2.43 -13.95
N THR A 100 9.00 2.98 -12.73
CA THR A 100 10.02 2.57 -11.75
C THR A 100 9.81 1.10 -11.34
N ASN A 101 8.57 0.65 -11.15
CA ASN A 101 8.27 -0.75 -10.86
C ASN A 101 8.58 -1.68 -12.04
N THR A 102 8.22 -1.29 -13.27
CA THR A 102 8.62 -2.01 -14.48
C THR A 102 10.14 -2.15 -14.55
N ARG A 103 10.89 -1.07 -14.27
CA ARG A 103 12.35 -1.12 -14.26
C ARG A 103 12.90 -2.06 -13.20
N LYS A 104 12.35 -2.02 -11.98
CA LYS A 104 12.74 -2.96 -10.92
C LYS A 104 12.52 -4.42 -11.36
N TYR A 105 11.41 -4.70 -12.03
CA TYR A 105 11.10 -6.05 -12.51
C TYR A 105 12.07 -6.55 -13.60
N TYR A 106 12.41 -5.70 -14.58
CA TYR A 106 13.24 -6.10 -15.72
C TYR A 106 14.75 -5.93 -15.51
N PHE A 107 15.17 -4.96 -14.69
CA PHE A 107 16.57 -4.58 -14.51
C PHE A 107 17.06 -4.69 -13.06
N GLY A 108 16.17 -4.98 -12.12
CA GLY A 108 16.57 -5.21 -10.73
C GLY A 108 17.29 -6.55 -10.60
N THR A 109 18.57 -6.51 -10.21
CA THR A 109 19.12 -7.57 -9.37
C THR A 109 18.23 -7.68 -8.12
N ASN A 110 18.10 -8.88 -7.55
CA ASN A 110 17.38 -9.14 -6.30
C ASN A 110 18.02 -8.40 -5.09
N GLU A 111 18.17 -7.09 -5.15
CA GLU A 111 18.30 -6.27 -3.96
C GLU A 111 16.96 -6.38 -3.27
N ILE A 112 16.94 -7.27 -2.29
CA ILE A 112 15.95 -7.31 -1.23
C ILE A 112 15.95 -5.91 -0.64
N GLN A 113 15.12 -5.01 -1.20
CA GLN A 113 14.81 -3.76 -0.53
C GLN A 113 14.37 -4.21 0.86
N ASN A 114 14.99 -3.65 1.89
CA ASN A 114 14.49 -3.78 3.25
C ASN A 114 13.01 -3.38 3.18
N LYS A 115 12.11 -4.38 3.24
CA LYS A 115 10.66 -4.20 3.16
C LYS A 115 10.12 -3.28 4.26
N GLU A 116 10.99 -2.86 5.18
CA GLU A 116 10.72 -1.97 6.30
C GLU A 116 10.36 -0.54 5.87
N ASN A 117 10.71 -0.08 4.65
CA ASN A 117 10.45 1.31 4.20
C ASN A 117 9.66 1.43 2.89
N LEU A 118 8.73 0.50 2.61
CA LEU A 118 7.84 0.65 1.45
C LEU A 118 6.81 1.78 1.68
N SER A 119 6.62 2.67 0.70
CA SER A 119 5.60 3.71 0.80
C SER A 119 4.21 3.09 0.93
N LYS A 120 3.37 3.69 1.77
CA LYS A 120 1.96 3.31 1.91
C LYS A 120 1.20 3.77 0.68
N THR A 121 0.35 2.91 0.13
CA THR A 121 -0.35 3.21 -1.13
C THR A 121 -1.83 2.87 -1.05
N ILE A 122 -2.68 3.77 -1.51
CA ILE A 122 -4.09 3.53 -1.80
C ILE A 122 -4.24 3.40 -3.32
N ILE A 123 -4.90 2.33 -3.74
CA ILE A 123 -5.15 2.06 -5.16
C ILE A 123 -6.58 2.46 -5.49
N ILE A 124 -6.77 3.29 -6.50
CA ILE A 124 -8.06 3.53 -7.16
C ILE A 124 -8.07 2.71 -8.45
N ALA A 125 -8.84 1.63 -8.48
CA ALA A 125 -8.95 0.82 -9.68
C ALA A 125 -10.19 1.22 -10.49
N SER A 126 -10.03 1.31 -11.80
CA SER A 126 -11.13 1.57 -12.74
C SER A 126 -10.99 0.71 -14.00
N HIS A 127 -12.13 0.32 -14.58
CA HIS A 127 -12.09 -0.41 -15.83
C HIS A 127 -11.58 0.52 -16.95
N VAL A 128 -10.78 0.02 -17.90
CA VAL A 128 -10.19 0.85 -18.97
C VAL A 128 -11.24 1.65 -19.75
N SER A 129 -12.46 1.13 -19.91
CA SER A 129 -13.56 1.84 -20.58
C SER A 129 -14.13 3.03 -19.80
N GLU A 130 -13.94 3.05 -18.48
CA GLU A 130 -14.35 4.17 -17.62
C GLU A 130 -13.32 5.31 -17.64
N GLY A 131 -12.09 5.01 -18.08
CA GLY A 131 -10.96 5.94 -17.98
C GLY A 131 -10.43 6.08 -16.54
N VAL A 132 -9.63 7.12 -16.32
CA VAL A 132 -9.01 7.39 -15.03
C VAL A 132 -9.99 8.09 -14.10
N ASP A 133 -10.18 7.54 -12.90
CA ASP A 133 -11.11 8.06 -11.91
C ASP A 133 -10.52 9.20 -11.06
N ASN A 134 -10.42 10.37 -11.71
CA ASN A 134 -9.98 11.60 -11.05
C ASN A 134 -11.01 12.12 -10.03
N LYS A 135 -12.28 11.72 -10.15
CA LYS A 135 -13.35 12.16 -9.23
C LYS A 135 -13.13 11.57 -7.85
N THR A 136 -12.90 10.26 -7.76
CA THR A 136 -12.63 9.58 -6.49
C THR A 136 -11.38 10.16 -5.82
N ARG A 137 -10.30 10.37 -6.58
CA ARG A 137 -9.07 11.00 -6.06
C ARG A 137 -9.37 12.35 -5.41
N LYS A 138 -10.07 13.23 -6.13
CA LYS A 138 -10.41 14.57 -5.64
C LYS A 138 -11.26 14.53 -4.36
N ILE A 139 -12.24 13.62 -4.29
CA ILE A 139 -13.06 13.42 -3.07
C ILE A 139 -12.19 13.04 -1.87
N LEU A 140 -11.22 12.13 -2.05
CA LEU A 140 -10.31 11.73 -0.97
C LEU A 140 -9.43 12.90 -0.53
N GLU A 141 -8.82 13.61 -1.48
CA GLU A 141 -7.99 14.77 -1.20
C GLU A 141 -8.75 15.86 -0.44
N GLU A 142 -10.01 16.14 -0.82
CA GLU A 142 -10.86 17.15 -0.16
C GLU A 142 -11.31 16.71 1.24
N LYS A 143 -11.78 15.47 1.41
CA LYS A 143 -12.40 15.01 2.67
C LYS A 143 -11.41 14.45 3.70
N MET A 144 -10.20 14.08 3.28
CA MET A 144 -9.24 13.41 4.16
C MET A 144 -7.76 13.73 3.88
N SER A 145 -7.43 14.86 3.27
CA SER A 145 -6.04 15.33 3.04
C SER A 145 -5.07 15.06 4.20
N ARG A 146 -5.47 15.35 5.45
CA ARG A 146 -4.63 15.13 6.64
C ARG A 146 -4.25 13.66 6.89
N TYR A 147 -5.06 12.71 6.42
CA TYR A 147 -4.81 11.28 6.54
C TYR A 147 -3.99 10.72 5.38
N LEU A 148 -3.86 11.48 4.29
CA LEU A 148 -3.15 11.07 3.08
C LEU A 148 -1.68 11.50 3.10
N ASP A 149 -1.24 12.20 4.15
CA ASP A 149 0.16 12.58 4.28
C ASP A 149 1.05 11.34 4.38
N GLY A 150 2.09 11.30 3.54
CA GLY A 150 2.95 10.11 3.38
C GLY A 150 2.29 8.89 2.73
N ILE A 151 1.09 9.03 2.14
CA ILE A 151 0.38 7.95 1.44
C ILE A 151 0.23 8.29 -0.05
N ASP A 152 0.76 7.42 -0.91
CA ASP A 152 0.59 7.53 -2.35
C ASP A 152 -0.84 7.11 -2.74
N ILE A 153 -1.53 7.94 -3.53
CA ILE A 153 -2.75 7.51 -4.24
C ILE A 153 -2.37 7.22 -5.68
N ILE A 154 -2.57 5.97 -6.12
CA ILE A 154 -2.32 5.56 -7.51
C ILE A 154 -3.58 5.03 -8.17
N SER A 155 -3.75 5.34 -9.45
CA SER A 155 -4.83 4.85 -10.28
C SER A 155 -4.36 3.65 -11.09
N VAL A 156 -5.10 2.55 -11.01
CA VAL A 156 -4.76 1.29 -11.68
C VAL A 156 -5.89 0.93 -12.66
N PRO A 157 -5.72 1.24 -13.96
CA PRO A 157 -6.68 0.80 -14.96
C PRO A 157 -6.58 -0.71 -15.15
N TYR A 158 -7.70 -1.39 -15.37
CA TYR A 158 -7.73 -2.83 -15.61
C TYR A 158 -8.73 -3.23 -16.70
N LYS A 159 -8.44 -4.33 -17.40
CA LYS A 159 -9.36 -4.90 -18.42
C LYS A 159 -10.21 -6.04 -17.88
N THR A 160 -9.68 -6.79 -16.92
CA THR A 160 -10.35 -7.94 -16.30
C THR A 160 -9.98 -8.01 -14.83
N GLU A 161 -10.77 -8.70 -14.01
CA GLU A 161 -10.44 -8.90 -12.59
C GLU A 161 -9.10 -9.64 -12.38
N LYS A 162 -8.75 -10.54 -13.31
CA LYS A 162 -7.46 -11.25 -13.30
C LYS A 162 -6.29 -10.29 -13.52
N ASP A 163 -6.43 -9.36 -14.47
CA ASP A 163 -5.45 -8.31 -14.75
C ASP A 163 -5.25 -7.40 -13.53
N LEU A 164 -6.35 -6.96 -12.90
CA LEU A 164 -6.28 -6.16 -11.67
C LEU A 164 -5.58 -6.92 -10.53
N SER A 165 -5.93 -8.19 -10.32
CA SER A 165 -5.31 -9.03 -9.28
C SER A 165 -3.80 -9.19 -9.50
N LEU A 166 -3.36 -9.37 -10.75
CA LEU A 166 -1.95 -9.47 -11.10
C LEU A 166 -1.22 -8.13 -10.86
N ASN A 167 -1.80 -7.01 -11.28
CA ASN A 167 -1.21 -5.68 -11.10
C ASN A 167 -1.07 -5.34 -9.61
N ILE A 168 -2.09 -5.62 -8.80
CA ILE A 168 -2.03 -5.44 -7.35
C ILE A 168 -0.97 -6.35 -6.72
N THR A 169 -0.86 -7.61 -7.16
CA THR A 169 0.16 -8.54 -6.64
C THR A 169 1.58 -8.05 -6.92
N LYS A 170 1.84 -7.54 -8.13
CA LYS A 170 3.14 -6.92 -8.47
C LYS A 170 3.41 -5.68 -7.61
N LEU A 171 2.41 -4.82 -7.43
CA LEU A 171 2.55 -3.61 -6.61
C LEU A 171 2.90 -3.92 -5.16
N LYS A 172 2.39 -5.02 -4.58
CA LYS A 172 2.74 -5.49 -3.22
C LYS A 172 4.24 -5.77 -3.04
N GLU A 173 4.99 -6.03 -4.11
CA GLU A 173 6.43 -6.26 -4.04
C GLU A 173 7.21 -4.96 -3.80
N SER A 174 6.63 -3.83 -4.21
CA SER A 174 7.28 -2.52 -4.24
C SER A 174 6.58 -1.43 -3.42
N SER A 175 5.40 -1.71 -2.85
CA SER A 175 4.64 -0.79 -2.00
C SER A 175 3.81 -1.51 -0.94
N ASN A 176 3.51 -0.82 0.16
CA ASN A 176 2.60 -1.30 1.19
C ASN A 176 1.16 -0.85 0.86
N ILE A 177 0.42 -1.73 0.18
CA ILE A 177 -0.95 -1.42 -0.24
C ILE A 177 -1.87 -1.42 0.97
N VAL A 178 -2.39 -0.23 1.31
CA VAL A 178 -3.27 0.01 2.45
C VAL A 178 -4.71 -0.40 2.10
N ALA A 179 -5.20 0.04 0.95
CA ALA A 179 -6.56 -0.27 0.51
C ALA A 179 -6.67 -0.23 -1.01
N VAL A 180 -7.67 -0.94 -1.53
CA VAL A 180 -8.10 -0.86 -2.93
C VAL A 180 -9.52 -0.33 -2.98
N ILE A 181 -9.73 0.73 -3.75
CA ILE A 181 -11.02 1.34 -4.06
C ILE A 181 -11.41 0.91 -5.48
N ASN A 182 -12.53 0.23 -5.65
CA ASN A 182 -13.03 -0.19 -6.96
C ASN A 182 -14.56 -0.34 -6.92
N GLU A 183 -15.23 -0.54 -8.06
CA GLU A 183 -16.68 -0.75 -8.08
C GLU A 183 -17.12 -2.11 -7.53
N GLN A 184 -16.33 -3.16 -7.77
CA GLN A 184 -16.63 -4.53 -7.37
C GLN A 184 -15.55 -5.12 -6.48
N ARG A 185 -15.95 -5.70 -5.34
CA ARG A 185 -15.03 -6.29 -4.38
C ARG A 185 -14.25 -7.43 -5.03
N ILE A 186 -12.93 -7.23 -5.15
CA ILE A 186 -12.01 -8.29 -5.56
C ILE A 186 -11.34 -8.81 -4.29
N ASN A 187 -11.47 -10.11 -4.05
CA ASN A 187 -10.97 -10.73 -2.84
C ASN A 187 -9.46 -10.97 -2.94
N ILE A 188 -8.67 -9.94 -2.63
CA ILE A 188 -7.21 -10.05 -2.55
C ILE A 188 -6.82 -10.15 -1.09
N ARG A 189 -6.27 -11.31 -0.71
CA ARG A 189 -5.91 -11.61 0.68
C ARG A 189 -4.98 -10.54 1.27
N GLY A 190 -5.31 -10.08 2.48
CA GLY A 190 -4.53 -9.11 3.24
C GLY A 190 -4.57 -7.67 2.71
N ILE A 191 -5.51 -7.34 1.82
CA ILE A 191 -5.78 -5.95 1.42
C ILE A 191 -7.24 -5.61 1.77
N ASP A 192 -7.43 -4.48 2.43
CA ASP A 192 -8.76 -3.95 2.68
C ASP A 192 -9.36 -3.31 1.42
N TYR A 193 -10.67 -3.47 1.29
CA TYR A 193 -11.40 -3.04 0.11
C TYR A 193 -12.47 -2.00 0.47
N ILE A 194 -12.53 -0.94 -0.31
CA ILE A 194 -13.55 0.10 -0.22
C ILE A 194 -14.34 0.14 -1.52
N SER A 195 -15.67 0.17 -1.39
CA SER A 195 -16.54 0.36 -2.54
C SER A 195 -16.38 1.77 -3.07
N LYS A 196 -16.08 1.88 -4.37
CA LYS A 196 -16.14 3.14 -5.13
C LYS A 196 -17.57 3.68 -5.19
N LYS A 197 -18.58 2.79 -5.21
CA LYS A 197 -19.98 3.21 -5.07
C LYS A 197 -20.13 3.88 -3.72
N ASP A 198 -20.62 5.12 -3.75
CA ASP A 198 -20.81 5.96 -2.58
C ASP A 198 -19.53 6.31 -1.81
N ILE A 199 -18.37 6.43 -2.48
CA ILE A 199 -17.12 6.85 -1.82
C ILE A 199 -17.24 8.22 -1.13
N ASP A 200 -18.18 9.06 -1.56
CA ASP A 200 -18.47 10.37 -0.97
C ASP A 200 -19.27 10.28 0.35
N LYS A 201 -19.86 9.12 0.70
CA LYS A 201 -20.55 8.97 1.98
C LYS A 201 -19.53 8.95 3.12
N ASP A 202 -19.87 9.64 4.22
CA ASP A 202 -19.00 9.74 5.39
C ASP A 202 -18.67 8.37 5.99
N GLU A 203 -19.56 7.38 5.87
CA GLU A 203 -19.30 5.99 6.26
C GLU A 203 -18.05 5.41 5.55
N ASN A 204 -17.99 5.48 4.21
CA ASN A 204 -16.85 4.96 3.44
C ASN A 204 -15.57 5.75 3.69
N ILE A 205 -15.68 7.08 3.83
CA ILE A 205 -14.57 7.96 4.19
C ILE A 205 -14.02 7.59 5.57
N ASN A 206 -14.88 7.40 6.57
CA ASN A 206 -14.47 7.05 7.93
C ASN A 206 -13.89 5.64 7.99
N LYS A 207 -14.44 4.70 7.23
CA LYS A 207 -13.89 3.35 7.08
C LYS A 207 -12.47 3.39 6.52
N LEU A 208 -12.23 4.17 5.46
CA LEU A 208 -10.89 4.32 4.88
C LEU A 208 -9.93 5.03 5.85
N LYS A 209 -10.38 6.07 6.58
CA LYS A 209 -9.57 6.70 7.64
C LYS A 209 -9.15 5.68 8.70
N ASN A 210 -10.05 4.80 9.12
CA ASN A 210 -9.75 3.76 10.10
C ASN A 210 -8.76 2.72 9.56
N ILE A 211 -8.90 2.29 8.30
CA ILE A 211 -7.91 1.41 7.63
C ILE A 211 -6.53 2.07 7.59
N ILE A 212 -6.46 3.35 7.23
CA ILE A 212 -5.20 4.13 7.22
C ILE A 212 -4.59 4.17 8.63
N LYS A 213 -5.38 4.51 9.65
CA LYS A 213 -4.92 4.54 11.05
C LYS A 213 -4.36 3.18 11.47
N ILE A 214 -5.05 2.09 11.18
CA ILE A 214 -4.58 0.72 11.48
C ILE A 214 -3.25 0.44 10.76
N SER A 215 -3.14 0.84 9.48
CA SER A 215 -1.92 0.65 8.69
C SER A 215 -0.72 1.42 9.27
N ILE A 216 -0.94 2.62 9.78
CA ILE A 216 0.10 3.41 10.48
C ILE A 216 0.43 2.77 11.83
N GLY A 217 -0.58 2.39 12.62
CA GLY A 217 -0.36 1.75 13.92
C GLY A 217 0.37 0.40 13.82
N TYR A 218 0.33 -0.27 12.67
CA TYR A 218 1.20 -1.43 12.43
C TYR A 218 2.69 -1.09 12.45
N ASP A 219 3.10 0.10 12.00
CA ASP A 219 4.49 0.54 12.10
C ASP A 219 4.87 0.73 13.57
N ASP A 220 4.00 1.37 14.35
CA ASP A 220 4.19 1.58 15.80
C ASP A 220 4.31 0.24 16.54
N VAL A 221 3.49 -0.75 16.16
CA VAL A 221 3.60 -2.13 16.67
C VAL A 221 4.96 -2.71 16.29
N VAL A 222 5.39 -2.64 15.03
CA VAL A 222 6.69 -3.18 14.62
C VAL A 222 7.84 -2.55 15.41
N GLU A 223 7.82 -1.23 15.63
CA GLU A 223 8.82 -0.53 16.44
C GLU A 223 8.79 -0.95 17.92
N GLY A 224 7.59 -1.05 18.50
CA GLY A 224 7.39 -1.56 19.86
C GLY A 224 7.88 -3.00 20.03
N LEU A 225 7.62 -3.87 19.05
CA LEU A 225 8.08 -5.26 19.06
C LEU A 225 9.60 -5.35 18.91
N LYS A 226 10.21 -4.53 18.04
CA LYS A 226 11.66 -4.49 17.84
C LYS A 226 12.43 -4.19 19.13
N THR A 227 11.87 -3.35 19.99
CA THR A 227 12.48 -2.98 21.27
C THR A 227 12.14 -3.93 22.41
N SER A 228 10.95 -4.55 22.38
CA SER A 228 10.39 -5.26 23.53
C SER A 228 10.54 -6.78 23.47
N LEU A 229 10.53 -7.38 22.27
CA LEU A 229 10.62 -8.85 22.14
C LEU A 229 12.05 -9.33 22.41
N LYS A 230 12.18 -10.36 23.23
CA LYS A 230 13.49 -10.85 23.70
C LYS A 230 13.82 -12.24 23.17
N SER A 231 12.81 -13.05 22.91
CA SER A 231 12.95 -14.49 22.67
C SER A 231 12.72 -14.86 21.21
N SER A 232 12.29 -13.91 20.38
CA SER A 232 11.84 -14.15 19.01
C SER A 232 12.20 -13.03 18.04
N ASN A 233 12.12 -13.33 16.74
CA ASN A 233 12.35 -12.36 15.69
C ASN A 233 11.07 -11.54 15.43
N TYR A 234 11.09 -10.25 15.78
CA TYR A 234 9.92 -9.36 15.65
C TYR A 234 9.31 -9.34 14.24
N ASN A 235 10.15 -9.33 13.20
CA ASN A 235 9.70 -9.31 11.81
C ASN A 235 8.94 -10.57 11.40
N ARG A 236 9.33 -11.74 11.94
CA ARG A 236 8.63 -13.01 11.70
C ARG A 236 7.34 -13.07 12.50
N ILE A 237 7.38 -12.70 13.78
CA ILE A 237 6.23 -12.66 14.68
C ILE A 237 5.15 -11.75 14.12
N PHE A 238 5.49 -10.51 13.75
CA PHE A 238 4.55 -9.54 13.22
C PHE A 238 3.77 -10.06 12.01
N LYS A 239 4.44 -10.73 11.06
CA LYS A 239 3.79 -11.31 9.88
C LYS A 239 2.79 -12.41 10.25
N ASP A 240 3.18 -13.28 11.17
CA ASP A 240 2.37 -14.43 11.58
C ASP A 240 1.15 -14.01 12.41
N ILE A 241 1.35 -13.09 13.36
CA ILE A 241 0.24 -12.59 14.18
C ILE A 241 -0.69 -11.69 13.37
N LYS A 242 -0.19 -10.93 12.37
CA LYS A 242 -1.05 -10.16 11.47
C LYS A 242 -1.97 -11.10 10.69
N TYR A 243 -1.42 -12.22 10.23
CA TYR A 243 -2.20 -13.25 9.56
C TYR A 243 -3.30 -13.84 10.47
N VAL A 244 -2.94 -14.23 11.68
CA VAL A 244 -3.89 -14.76 12.69
C VAL A 244 -4.95 -13.72 13.06
N SER A 245 -4.55 -12.47 13.27
CA SER A 245 -5.45 -11.35 13.59
C SER A 245 -6.48 -11.14 12.48
N ASP A 246 -6.05 -11.08 11.22
CA ASP A 246 -6.95 -10.96 10.06
C ASP A 246 -7.95 -12.11 9.97
N GLU A 247 -7.50 -13.34 10.25
CA GLU A 247 -8.35 -14.54 10.26
C GLU A 247 -9.37 -14.51 11.41
N LEU A 248 -8.97 -14.06 12.61
CA LEU A 248 -9.87 -13.90 13.76
C LEU A 248 -10.98 -12.88 13.47
N PHE A 249 -10.63 -11.68 12.98
CA PHE A 249 -11.63 -10.67 12.62
C PHE A 249 -12.60 -11.17 11.56
N LEU A 250 -12.11 -11.95 10.59
CA LEU A 250 -12.95 -12.54 9.54
C LEU A 250 -13.90 -13.61 10.07
N VAL A 251 -13.40 -14.59 10.84
CA VAL A 251 -14.20 -15.72 11.33
C VAL A 251 -15.26 -15.29 12.33
N PHE A 252 -14.96 -14.28 13.15
CA PHE A 252 -15.90 -13.71 14.11
C PHE A 252 -16.78 -12.60 13.50
N ASN A 253 -16.56 -12.21 12.24
CA ASN A 253 -17.29 -11.15 11.56
C ASN A 253 -17.30 -9.82 12.36
N ILE A 254 -16.16 -9.47 12.95
CA ILE A 254 -15.99 -8.26 13.75
C ILE A 254 -15.36 -7.17 12.90
N GLU A 255 -15.92 -5.97 12.94
CA GLU A 255 -15.31 -4.81 12.29
C GLU A 255 -13.97 -4.48 12.94
N LYS A 256 -12.93 -4.34 12.12
CA LYS A 256 -11.60 -3.91 12.56
C LYS A 256 -11.67 -2.44 13.01
N LYS A 257 -11.56 -2.18 14.31
CA LYS A 257 -11.34 -0.84 14.88
C LYS A 257 -9.88 -0.71 15.33
N TYR A 258 -9.30 0.48 15.20
CA TYR A 258 -7.90 0.74 15.55
C TYR A 258 -7.47 0.10 16.89
N ASP A 259 -8.14 0.45 17.99
CA ASP A 259 -7.76 -0.02 19.33
C ASP A 259 -7.83 -1.55 19.47
N LYS A 260 -8.83 -2.20 18.84
CA LYS A 260 -8.97 -3.66 18.85
C LYS A 260 -7.85 -4.34 18.08
N VAL A 261 -7.51 -3.81 16.90
CA VAL A 261 -6.45 -4.39 16.06
C VAL A 261 -5.11 -4.27 16.77
N ILE A 262 -4.77 -3.08 17.25
CA ILE A 262 -3.48 -2.85 17.93
C ILE A 262 -3.41 -3.65 19.23
N GLY A 263 -4.47 -3.66 20.04
CA GLY A 263 -4.56 -4.46 21.26
C GLY A 263 -4.37 -5.96 21.00
N LEU A 264 -5.04 -6.50 19.99
CA LEU A 264 -4.90 -7.91 19.61
C LEU A 264 -3.50 -8.23 19.10
N MET A 265 -2.93 -7.38 18.24
CA MET A 265 -1.58 -7.55 17.73
C MET A 265 -0.54 -7.57 18.86
N MET A 266 -0.64 -6.63 19.80
CA MET A 266 0.28 -6.57 20.94
C MET A 266 0.11 -7.78 21.86
N HIS A 267 -1.12 -8.17 22.17
CA HIS A 267 -1.40 -9.35 22.98
C HIS A 267 -0.81 -10.62 22.35
N LEU A 268 -1.09 -10.87 21.06
CA LEU A 268 -0.56 -12.03 20.33
C LEU A 268 0.98 -12.01 20.30
N ALA A 269 1.61 -10.86 20.05
CA ALA A 269 3.05 -10.77 19.99
C ALA A 269 3.73 -11.14 21.32
N PHE A 270 3.29 -10.54 22.43
CA PHE A 270 3.85 -10.82 23.76
C PHE A 270 3.46 -12.20 24.29
N MET A 271 2.30 -12.73 23.88
CA MET A 271 1.92 -14.11 24.16
C MET A 271 2.89 -15.08 23.51
N VAL A 272 3.13 -14.94 22.20
CA VAL A 272 4.04 -15.82 21.47
C VAL A 272 5.48 -15.68 21.98
N ASP A 273 5.99 -14.45 22.16
CA ASP A 273 7.36 -14.24 22.65
C ASP A 273 7.57 -14.78 24.07
N GLY A 274 6.59 -14.57 24.96
CA GLY A 274 6.65 -15.06 26.33
C GLY A 274 6.58 -16.59 26.42
N LEU A 275 5.77 -17.24 25.57
CA LEU A 275 5.71 -18.70 25.50
C LEU A 275 6.98 -19.30 24.90
N ILE A 276 7.57 -18.68 23.87
CA ILE A 276 8.88 -19.11 23.32
C ILE A 276 9.98 -18.97 24.39
N GLY A 277 9.96 -17.88 25.15
CA GLY A 277 10.95 -17.59 26.19
C GLY A 277 10.71 -18.33 27.51
N ASN A 278 9.62 -19.09 27.66
CA ASN A 278 9.16 -19.67 28.92
C ASN A 278 9.03 -18.63 30.06
N THR A 279 8.73 -17.37 29.74
CA THR A 279 8.54 -16.29 30.73
C THR A 279 7.08 -16.00 31.02
N ARG A 280 6.17 -16.76 30.41
CA ARG A 280 4.72 -16.61 30.54
C ARG A 280 4.12 -17.86 31.15
N GLU A 281 3.40 -17.70 32.26
CA GLU A 281 2.83 -18.83 32.99
C GLU A 281 1.59 -19.38 32.28
N ILE A 282 1.51 -20.71 32.22
CA ILE A 282 0.36 -21.43 31.66
C ILE A 282 -0.68 -21.61 32.77
N GLU A 283 -1.53 -20.61 32.95
CA GLU A 283 -2.61 -20.65 33.93
C GLU A 283 -3.89 -21.27 33.36
N LYS A 284 -4.66 -21.98 34.21
CA LYS A 284 -5.95 -22.57 33.83
C LYS A 284 -7.07 -21.53 33.88
N LEU A 285 -8.00 -21.62 32.92
CA LEU A 285 -9.22 -20.81 32.91
C LEU A 285 -10.27 -21.38 33.88
N ASP A 286 -11.09 -20.51 34.47
CA ASP A 286 -12.22 -20.92 35.32
C ASP A 286 -13.22 -21.79 34.54
N LYS A 287 -13.71 -22.86 35.17
CA LYS A 287 -14.59 -23.85 34.53
C LYS A 287 -15.91 -23.25 34.04
N GLU A 288 -16.49 -22.30 34.76
CA GLU A 288 -17.76 -21.65 34.38
C GLU A 288 -17.61 -20.84 33.08
N LYS A 289 -16.56 -20.01 32.97
CA LYS A 289 -16.23 -19.25 31.75
C LYS A 289 -15.94 -20.16 30.56
N THR A 290 -15.33 -21.32 30.82
CA THR A 290 -15.03 -22.31 29.76
C THR A 290 -16.31 -22.89 29.15
N LEU A 291 -17.35 -23.10 29.97
CA LEU A 291 -18.63 -23.65 29.53
C LEU A 291 -19.43 -22.64 28.68
N ASP A 292 -19.47 -21.38 29.11
CA ASP A 292 -20.24 -20.31 28.44
C ASP A 292 -19.69 -19.96 27.06
N TYR A 293 -18.37 -20.03 26.89
CA TYR A 293 -17.68 -19.61 25.65
C TYR A 293 -17.07 -20.76 24.84
N HIS A 294 -17.36 -22.02 25.18
CA HIS A 294 -16.72 -23.20 24.60
C HIS A 294 -16.59 -23.18 23.07
N LYS A 295 -17.68 -22.82 22.36
CA LYS A 295 -17.69 -22.77 20.89
C LYS A 295 -16.76 -21.69 20.33
N SER A 296 -16.73 -20.51 20.96
CA SER A 296 -15.84 -19.40 20.56
C SER A 296 -14.38 -19.72 20.87
N LEU A 297 -14.11 -20.28 22.06
CA LEU A 297 -12.77 -20.70 22.47
C LEU A 297 -12.20 -21.78 21.55
N SER A 298 -13.00 -22.79 21.18
CA SER A 298 -12.59 -23.83 20.23
C SER A 298 -12.21 -23.23 18.87
N LYS A 299 -12.99 -22.28 18.34
CA LYS A 299 -12.67 -21.61 17.07
C LYS A 299 -11.38 -20.80 17.15
N ILE A 300 -11.18 -20.05 18.24
CA ILE A 300 -9.93 -19.31 18.45
C ILE A 300 -8.76 -20.28 18.51
N LYS A 301 -8.89 -21.37 19.28
CA LYS A 301 -7.86 -22.40 19.41
C LYS A 301 -7.48 -23.01 18.06
N ASP A 302 -8.47 -23.31 17.21
CA ASP A 302 -8.22 -23.82 15.86
C ASP A 302 -7.38 -22.82 15.02
N ILE A 303 -7.74 -21.54 15.05
CA ILE A 303 -7.03 -20.48 14.30
C ILE A 303 -5.61 -20.28 14.83
N VAL A 304 -5.41 -20.21 16.15
CA VAL A 304 -4.08 -19.96 16.75
C VAL A 304 -3.19 -21.20 16.77
N SER A 305 -3.73 -22.40 16.50
CA SER A 305 -2.96 -23.66 16.44
C SER A 305 -1.82 -23.64 15.40
N GLN A 306 -1.92 -22.76 14.40
CA GLN A 306 -0.83 -22.52 13.46
C GLN A 306 0.40 -21.89 14.12
N LEU A 307 0.21 -21.07 15.16
CA LEU A 307 1.29 -20.51 15.96
C LEU A 307 1.89 -21.58 16.87
N ASP A 308 1.05 -22.41 17.52
CA ASP A 308 1.49 -23.56 18.34
C ASP A 308 2.49 -24.42 17.57
N LYS A 309 2.08 -24.88 16.38
CA LYS A 309 2.90 -25.73 15.51
C LYS A 309 4.16 -25.04 15.02
N LYS A 310 4.06 -23.76 14.64
CA LYS A 310 5.16 -23.02 14.02
C LYS A 310 6.26 -22.63 15.01
N TYR A 311 5.87 -22.36 16.25
CA TYR A 311 6.79 -21.90 17.31
C TYR A 311 7.06 -22.96 18.37
N ASN A 312 6.43 -24.14 18.27
CA ASN A 312 6.52 -25.22 19.26
C ASN A 312 6.14 -24.73 20.67
N ILE A 313 4.99 -24.06 20.76
CA ILE A 313 4.42 -23.49 21.99
C ILE A 313 3.03 -24.08 22.26
N GLU A 314 2.50 -23.85 23.47
CA GLU A 314 1.15 -24.24 23.86
C GLU A 314 0.31 -23.01 24.25
N ILE A 315 -0.55 -22.54 23.34
CA ILE A 315 -1.53 -21.49 23.63
C ILE A 315 -2.74 -22.12 24.34
N ASN A 316 -2.86 -21.93 25.65
CA ASN A 316 -3.92 -22.56 26.43
C ASN A 316 -5.30 -21.86 26.28
N GLU A 317 -6.32 -22.41 26.95
CA GLU A 317 -7.68 -21.85 26.93
C GLU A 317 -7.77 -20.46 27.56
N LYS A 318 -6.94 -20.14 28.55
CA LYS A 318 -6.91 -18.81 29.17
C LYS A 318 -6.47 -17.75 28.15
N GLU A 319 -5.45 -18.04 27.36
CA GLU A 319 -5.01 -17.15 26.28
C GLU A 319 -6.09 -17.00 25.19
N CYS A 320 -6.75 -18.10 24.82
CA CYS A 320 -7.89 -18.05 23.90
C CYS A 320 -9.02 -17.16 24.44
N TYR A 321 -9.27 -17.19 25.74
CA TYR A 321 -10.26 -16.34 26.40
C TYR A 321 -9.83 -14.87 26.43
N GLN A 322 -8.55 -14.55 26.66
CA GLN A 322 -8.05 -13.18 26.58
C GLN A 322 -8.19 -12.61 25.15
N ILE A 323 -7.90 -13.42 24.13
CA ILE A 323 -8.15 -13.06 22.73
C ILE A 323 -9.65 -12.78 22.50
N LEU A 324 -10.53 -13.63 23.03
CA LEU A 324 -11.98 -13.45 22.92
C LEU A 324 -12.42 -12.12 23.56
N LEU A 325 -11.93 -11.82 24.77
CA LEU A 325 -12.24 -10.56 25.45
C LEU A 325 -11.82 -9.36 24.61
N ILE A 326 -10.62 -9.36 24.02
CA ILE A 326 -10.16 -8.26 23.15
C ILE A 326 -11.08 -8.09 21.93
N LEU A 327 -11.56 -9.20 21.37
CA LEU A 327 -12.50 -9.19 20.25
C LEU A 327 -13.88 -8.64 20.66
N GLU A 328 -14.38 -9.01 21.86
CA GLU A 328 -15.72 -8.68 22.36
C GLU A 328 -15.82 -7.32 23.09
N TYR A 329 -14.71 -6.74 23.58
CA TYR A 329 -14.68 -5.58 24.51
C TYR A 329 -15.35 -4.27 24.02
N ALA A 330 -15.97 -4.23 22.84
CA ALA A 330 -16.72 -3.05 22.38
C ALA A 330 -18.23 -3.26 22.22
N GLU A 331 -18.78 -4.47 22.44
CA GLU A 331 -20.25 -4.67 22.46
C GLU A 331 -20.84 -4.56 23.87
N ILE A 332 -20.01 -4.66 24.92
CA ILE A 332 -20.44 -4.63 26.32
C ILE A 332 -20.63 -3.17 26.80
N ILE A 333 -19.80 -2.23 26.35
CA ILE A 333 -19.89 -0.82 26.77
C ILE A 333 -21.12 -0.11 26.19
N GLU A 334 -21.66 -0.54 25.04
CA GLU A 334 -22.89 0.06 24.50
C GLU A 334 -24.17 -0.46 25.20
N LYS A 335 -24.12 -1.60 25.89
CA LYS A 335 -25.27 -2.15 26.64
C LYS A 335 -25.38 -1.61 28.06
N ASP A 336 -24.28 -1.17 28.66
CA ASP A 336 -24.29 -0.59 30.01
C ASP A 336 -24.62 0.91 30.03
N TYR A 337 -24.84 1.53 28.85
CA TYR A 337 -25.19 2.95 28.68
C TYR A 337 -26.49 3.22 27.87
N GLN A 338 -27.31 2.19 27.63
CA GLN A 338 -28.72 2.32 27.21
C GLN A 338 -29.64 1.88 28.34
#